data_AF-A0A4V6X1U2-F1
#
_entry.id   AF-A0A4V6X1U2-F1
#
_cell.length_a   1.000
_cell.length_b   1.000
_cell.length_c   1.000
_cell.angle_alpha   90.00
_cell.angle_beta   90.00
_cell.angle_gamma   90.00
#
_symmetry.space_group_name_H-M   'P 1'
#
loop_
_entity.id
_entity.type
_entity.pdbx_description
1 polymer ?
#
loop_
_entity_poly.entity_id
_entity_poly.type
_entity_poly.pdbx_seq_one_letter_code
_entity_poly.pdbx_strand_id
1 'polypeptide(L)'
;MPTWLISQIIITVFIVYLWKMIYDRKLWTSGFPFGRKHMLQLTWLLFFPVSWFFALVVFGLIYMYFTSETNQNIWYFVVWIPSVLFIVLVLVYIVLYLKRKRKDQDIESKITYKRAECIEWIKRFTFLSENNTKLQISISTGNPVGKIIISQITEEEERRLIPYEEDLPEGISLFVIR
;
A
#
# COMPACT_ATOMS: atom_id res chain seq x y z
N MET A 1 38.38 -20.38 16.93
CA MET A 1 37.95 -19.23 16.10
C MET A 1 37.72 -18.05 17.03
N PRO A 2 38.09 -16.82 16.64
CA PRO A 2 37.80 -15.65 17.45
C PRO A 2 36.29 -15.48 17.67
N THR A 3 35.87 -15.20 18.90
CA THR A 3 34.46 -15.03 19.28
C THR A 3 33.77 -13.96 18.42
N TRP A 4 34.46 -12.87 18.11
CA TRP A 4 33.98 -11.80 17.23
C TRP A 4 33.62 -12.30 15.82
N LEU A 5 34.38 -13.26 15.29
CA LEU A 5 34.20 -13.80 13.94
C LEU A 5 33.00 -14.75 13.90
N ILE A 6 32.81 -15.54 14.96
CA ILE A 6 31.62 -16.39 15.15
C ILE A 6 30.36 -15.52 15.25
N SER A 7 30.41 -14.41 16.01
CA SER A 7 29.29 -13.48 16.13
C SER A 7 28.89 -12.86 14.79
N GLN A 8 29.86 -12.46 13.96
CA GLN A 8 29.59 -11.92 12.62
C GLN A 8 28.94 -12.96 11.70
N ILE A 9 29.39 -14.22 11.74
CA ILE A 9 28.81 -15.30 10.95
C ILE A 9 27.34 -15.51 11.36
N ILE A 10 27.03 -15.57 12.66
CA ILE A 10 25.66 -15.77 13.16
C ILE A 10 24.75 -14.62 12.73
N ILE A 11 25.20 -13.37 12.89
CA ILE A 11 24.44 -12.17 12.48
C ILE A 11 24.18 -12.19 10.97
N THR A 12 25.20 -12.54 10.18
CA THR A 12 25.08 -12.60 8.72
C THR A 12 24.07 -13.67 8.29
N VAL A 13 24.13 -14.87 8.88
CA VAL A 13 23.17 -15.95 8.61
C VAL A 13 21.75 -15.52 8.98
N PHE A 14 21.57 -14.83 10.11
CA PHE A 14 20.27 -14.30 10.53
C PHE A 14 19.71 -13.26 9.55
N ILE A 15 20.56 -12.34 9.07
CA ILE A 15 20.16 -11.32 8.09
C ILE A 15 19.80 -11.97 6.76
N VAL A 16 20.60 -12.93 6.28
CA VAL A 16 20.30 -13.68 5.05
C VAL A 16 18.98 -14.42 5.17
N TYR A 17 18.70 -15.03 6.33
CA TYR A 17 17.42 -15.69 6.60
C TYR A 17 16.24 -14.70 6.56
N LEU A 18 16.39 -13.51 7.16
CA LEU A 18 15.37 -12.46 7.08
C LEU A 18 15.12 -12.00 5.64
N TRP A 19 16.18 -11.78 4.85
CA TRP A 19 16.07 -11.44 3.43
C TRP A 19 15.37 -12.54 2.63
N LYS A 20 15.66 -13.81 2.93
CA LYS A 20 14.96 -14.95 2.33
C LYS A 20 13.47 -14.96 2.71
N MET A 21 13.12 -14.71 3.97
CA MET A 21 11.71 -14.63 4.38
C MET A 21 10.96 -13.52 3.65
N ILE A 22 11.58 -12.36 3.47
CA ILE A 22 11.00 -11.24 2.71
C ILE A 22 10.79 -11.62 1.25
N TYR A 23 11.77 -12.36 0.70
CA TYR A 23 11.73 -12.89 -0.64
C TYR A 23 10.57 -13.87 -0.84
N ASP A 24 10.48 -14.89 0.01
CA ASP A 24 9.48 -15.95 -0.07
C ASP A 24 8.06 -15.42 0.18
N ARG A 25 7.90 -14.49 1.12
CA ARG A 25 6.62 -13.81 1.39
C ARG A 25 6.23 -12.82 0.31
N LYS A 26 7.08 -12.64 -0.71
CA LYS A 26 6.91 -11.67 -1.80
C LYS A 26 6.51 -10.29 -1.25
N LEU A 27 7.11 -9.87 -0.15
CA LEU A 27 6.78 -8.59 0.49
C LEU A 27 7.04 -7.41 -0.46
N TRP A 28 7.93 -7.58 -1.46
CA TRP A 28 8.12 -6.62 -2.55
C TRP A 28 6.99 -6.56 -3.59
N THR A 29 6.10 -7.57 -3.66
CA THR A 29 4.97 -7.61 -4.63
C THR A 29 3.68 -7.06 -4.05
N SER A 30 3.58 -7.04 -2.72
CA SER A 30 2.55 -6.30 -2.01
C SER A 30 2.79 -4.84 -2.35
N GLY A 31 1.98 -4.23 -3.23
CA GLY A 31 2.14 -2.84 -3.67
C GLY A 31 1.85 -1.80 -2.58
N PHE A 32 2.06 -2.15 -1.32
CA PHE A 32 1.57 -1.45 -0.15
C PHE A 32 2.76 -0.91 0.65
N PRO A 33 3.03 0.42 0.70
CA PRO A 33 2.28 1.57 0.16
C PRO A 33 2.84 2.19 -1.14
N PHE A 34 3.77 1.51 -1.82
CA PHE A 34 4.41 1.98 -3.06
C PHE A 34 4.09 1.02 -4.21
N GLY A 35 3.75 1.55 -5.39
CA GLY A 35 3.46 0.73 -6.56
C GLY A 35 4.58 -0.27 -6.84
N ARG A 36 4.26 -1.44 -7.44
CA ARG A 36 5.21 -2.56 -7.65
C ARG A 36 6.58 -2.13 -8.19
N LYS A 37 6.62 -1.10 -9.05
CA LYS A 37 7.85 -0.54 -9.63
C LYS A 37 8.80 0.13 -8.62
N HIS A 38 8.26 0.73 -7.55
CA HIS A 38 9.03 1.43 -6.51
C HIS A 38 9.24 0.58 -5.26
N MET A 39 8.52 -0.53 -5.13
CA MET A 39 8.57 -1.41 -3.97
C MET A 39 9.93 -2.08 -3.79
N LEU A 40 10.56 -2.56 -4.89
CA LEU A 40 11.89 -3.17 -4.82
C LEU A 40 12.97 -2.15 -4.41
N GLN A 41 12.87 -0.92 -4.94
CA GLN A 41 13.74 0.19 -4.56
C GLN A 41 13.55 0.58 -3.09
N LEU A 42 12.31 0.60 -2.60
CA LEU A 42 12.00 0.96 -1.22
C LEU A 42 12.42 -0.15 -0.24
N THR A 43 12.21 -1.41 -0.60
CA THR A 43 12.72 -2.55 0.17
C THR A 43 14.24 -2.51 0.25
N TRP A 44 14.94 -2.23 -0.84
CA TRP A 44 16.39 -2.03 -0.76
C TRP A 44 16.79 -0.81 0.08
N LEU A 45 16.16 0.34 -0.15
CA LEU A 45 16.53 1.61 0.50
C LEU A 45 16.14 1.68 1.98
N LEU A 46 15.17 0.88 2.43
CA LEU A 46 14.75 0.85 3.83
C LEU A 46 15.29 -0.39 4.53
N PHE A 47 15.14 -1.57 3.93
CA PHE A 47 15.44 -2.84 4.60
C PHE A 47 16.93 -3.10 4.72
N PHE A 48 17.73 -2.71 3.71
CA PHE A 48 19.20 -2.83 3.78
C PHE A 48 19.81 -1.97 4.90
N PRO A 49 19.57 -0.64 4.97
CA PRO A 49 20.13 0.16 6.06
C PRO A 49 19.58 -0.25 7.42
N VAL A 50 18.30 -0.63 7.52
CA VAL A 50 17.72 -1.15 8.77
C VAL A 50 18.44 -2.42 9.24
N SER A 51 18.63 -3.40 8.35
CA SER A 51 19.31 -4.65 8.71
C SER A 51 20.80 -4.44 8.99
N TRP A 52 21.44 -3.48 8.32
CA TRP A 52 22.80 -3.05 8.62
C TRP A 52 22.93 -2.37 9.99
N PHE A 53 22.05 -1.42 10.32
CA PHE A 53 22.04 -0.77 11.62
C PHE A 53 21.73 -1.77 12.74
N PHE A 54 20.79 -2.70 12.52
CA PHE A 54 20.53 -3.78 13.45
C PHE A 54 21.78 -4.65 13.69
N ALA A 55 22.49 -5.01 12.61
CA ALA A 55 23.75 -5.75 12.70
C ALA A 55 24.79 -5.01 13.55
N LEU A 56 24.94 -3.70 13.35
CA LEU A 56 25.86 -2.85 14.11
C LEU A 56 25.48 -2.79 15.60
N VAL A 57 24.19 -2.61 15.91
CA VAL A 57 23.71 -2.59 17.30
C VAL A 57 23.97 -3.91 17.99
N VAL A 58 23.59 -5.04 17.35
CA VAL A 58 23.79 -6.38 17.91
C VAL A 58 25.28 -6.68 18.09
N PHE A 59 26.12 -6.33 17.12
CA PHE A 59 27.57 -6.50 17.22
C PHE A 59 28.16 -5.64 18.35
N GLY A 60 27.72 -4.40 18.51
CA GLY A 60 28.12 -3.52 19.60
C GLY A 60 27.76 -4.09 20.98
N LEU A 61 26.55 -4.61 21.13
CA LEU A 61 26.10 -5.26 22.37
C LEU A 61 26.95 -6.50 22.70
N ILE A 62 27.24 -7.34 21.70
CA ILE A 62 28.08 -8.53 21.88
C ILE A 62 29.52 -8.13 22.24
N TYR A 63 30.10 -7.15 21.53
CA TYR A 63 31.44 -6.65 21.80
C TYR A 63 31.56 -6.15 23.25
N MET A 64 30.56 -5.41 23.75
CA MET A 64 30.55 -4.94 25.14
C MET A 64 30.38 -6.05 26.16
N TYR A 65 29.63 -7.11 25.85
CA TYR A 65 29.52 -8.25 26.75
C TYR A 65 30.87 -8.96 26.95
N PHE A 66 31.72 -8.99 25.91
CA PHE A 66 33.02 -9.65 25.97
C PHE A 66 34.19 -8.74 26.37
N THR A 67 34.01 -7.42 26.36
CA THR A 67 35.09 -6.45 26.62
C THR A 67 34.75 -5.65 27.87
N SER A 68 35.55 -5.79 28.94
CA SER A 68 35.30 -5.10 30.22
C SER A 68 35.52 -3.58 30.17
N GLU A 69 36.15 -3.09 29.10
CA GLU A 69 36.38 -1.66 28.89
C GLU A 69 35.19 -1.01 28.18
N THR A 70 34.38 -0.30 28.96
CA THR A 70 33.28 0.51 28.44
C THR A 70 33.83 1.85 27.92
N ASN A 71 34.28 1.88 26.66
CA ASN A 71 34.60 3.13 26.00
C ASN A 71 33.30 3.84 25.56
N GLN A 72 32.98 4.97 26.20
CA GLN A 72 31.77 5.76 25.89
C GLN A 72 31.67 6.16 24.42
N ASN A 73 32.80 6.45 23.75
CA ASN A 73 32.79 6.80 22.33
C ASN A 73 32.31 5.62 21.46
N ILE A 74 32.74 4.40 21.78
CA ILE A 74 32.30 3.18 21.08
C ILE A 74 30.79 2.96 21.31
N TRP A 75 30.29 3.27 22.50
CA TRP A 75 28.85 3.19 22.80
C TRP A 75 28.02 4.15 21.94
N TYR A 76 28.46 5.39 21.82
CA TYR A 76 27.75 6.39 21.01
C TYR A 76 27.73 6.02 19.52
N PHE A 77 28.87 5.56 18.97
CA PHE A 77 28.99 5.25 17.54
C PHE A 77 28.33 3.94 17.12
N VAL A 78 28.38 2.90 17.97
CA VAL A 78 27.92 1.56 17.58
C VAL A 78 26.48 1.30 18.01
N VAL A 79 25.99 1.96 19.07
CA VAL A 79 24.65 1.73 19.62
C VAL A 79 23.75 2.92 19.40
N TRP A 80 24.11 4.12 19.84
CA TRP A 80 23.19 5.27 19.79
C TRP A 80 22.92 5.78 18.38
N ILE A 81 23.96 6.06 17.60
CA ILE A 81 23.80 6.62 16.26
C ILE A 81 22.96 5.67 15.37
N PRO A 82 23.28 4.36 15.27
CA PRO A 82 22.44 3.41 14.55
C PRO A 82 21.01 3.32 15.08
N SER A 83 20.80 3.37 16.39
CA SER A 83 19.47 3.27 17.01
C SER A 83 18.60 4.50 16.72
N VAL A 84 19.17 5.70 16.80
CA VAL A 84 18.47 6.96 16.46
C VAL A 84 18.13 6.97 14.97
N LEU A 85 19.06 6.60 14.09
CA LEU A 85 18.80 6.51 12.65
C LEU A 85 17.71 5.47 12.34
N PHE A 86 17.71 4.33 13.02
CA PHE A 86 16.67 3.32 12.91
C PHE A 86 15.30 3.87 13.31
N ILE A 87 15.20 4.54 14.46
CA ILE A 87 13.94 5.16 14.93
C ILE A 87 13.44 6.21 13.93
N VAL A 88 14.32 7.07 13.42
CA VAL A 88 13.97 8.09 12.42
C VAL A 88 13.42 7.44 11.14
N LEU A 89 14.08 6.39 10.64
CA LEU A 89 13.62 5.66 9.46
C LEU A 89 12.23 5.04 9.67
N VAL A 90 12.00 4.44 10.84
CA VAL A 90 10.69 3.86 11.19
C VAL A 90 9.61 4.93 11.27
N LEU A 91 9.89 6.09 11.89
CA LEU A 91 8.94 7.20 11.98
C LEU A 91 8.57 7.75 10.60
N VAL A 92 9.56 7.95 9.71
CA VAL A 92 9.33 8.39 8.32
C VAL A 92 8.40 7.40 7.60
N TYR A 93 8.65 6.09 7.77
CA TYR A 93 7.80 5.06 7.18
C TYR A 93 6.36 5.12 7.70
N ILE A 94 6.17 5.26 9.01
CA ILE A 94 4.84 5.39 9.64
C ILE A 94 4.10 6.63 9.11
N VAL A 95 4.77 7.78 9.02
CA VAL A 95 4.16 9.02 8.51
C VAL A 95 3.73 8.86 7.04
N LEU A 96 4.57 8.26 6.21
CA LEU A 96 4.23 7.99 4.81
C LEU A 96 3.04 7.03 4.68
N TYR A 97 3.02 5.98 5.50
CA TYR A 97 1.90 5.03 5.58
C TYR A 97 0.59 5.73 5.96
N LEU A 98 0.59 6.56 7.01
CA LEU A 98 -0.61 7.27 7.47
C LEU A 98 -1.13 8.26 6.42
N LYS A 99 -0.24 9.00 5.75
CA LYS A 99 -0.61 9.91 4.66
C LYS A 99 -1.26 9.15 3.50
N ARG A 100 -0.75 7.97 3.15
CA ARG A 100 -1.31 7.12 2.08
C ARG A 100 -2.68 6.58 2.46
N LYS A 101 -2.82 6.01 3.67
CA LYS A 101 -4.08 5.48 4.19
C LYS A 101 -5.21 6.52 4.13
N ARG A 102 -4.89 7.79 4.48
CA ARG A 102 -5.87 8.89 4.36
C ARG A 102 -6.30 9.16 2.92
N LYS A 103 -5.37 9.10 1.96
CA LYS A 103 -5.70 9.25 0.53
C LYS A 103 -6.58 8.11 0.03
N ASP A 104 -6.29 6.88 0.44
CA ASP A 104 -7.08 5.71 0.03
C ASP A 104 -8.50 5.78 0.61
N GLN A 105 -8.65 6.24 1.86
CA GLN A 105 -9.96 6.50 2.48
C GLN A 105 -10.74 7.61 1.76
N ASP A 106 -10.08 8.70 1.37
CA ASP A 106 -10.72 9.77 0.57
C ASP A 106 -11.22 9.25 -0.78
N ILE A 107 -10.39 8.47 -1.47
CA ILE A 107 -10.73 7.78 -2.72
C ILE A 107 -11.94 6.86 -2.55
N GLU A 108 -11.92 6.01 -1.53
CA GLU A 108 -13.00 5.06 -1.25
C GLU A 108 -14.32 5.78 -0.91
N SER A 109 -14.24 6.87 -0.15
CA SER A 109 -15.40 7.70 0.19
C SER A 109 -16.03 8.35 -1.05
N LYS A 110 -15.20 8.87 -1.97
CA LYS A 110 -15.66 9.47 -3.25
C LYS A 110 -16.31 8.44 -4.16
N ILE A 111 -15.73 7.25 -4.28
CA ILE A 111 -16.32 6.15 -5.06
C ILE A 111 -17.66 5.73 -4.45
N THR A 112 -17.73 5.61 -3.12
CA THR A 112 -18.95 5.19 -2.41
C THR A 112 -20.06 6.21 -2.58
N TYR A 113 -19.75 7.50 -2.45
CA TYR A 113 -20.69 8.59 -2.69
C TYR A 113 -21.21 8.57 -4.14
N LYS A 114 -20.31 8.48 -5.13
CA LYS A 114 -20.71 8.42 -6.54
C LYS A 114 -21.54 7.19 -6.88
N ARG A 115 -21.22 6.06 -6.26
CA ARG A 115 -22.01 4.82 -6.38
C ARG A 115 -23.43 5.01 -5.85
N ALA A 116 -23.62 5.73 -4.74
CA ALA A 116 -24.94 6.01 -4.19
C ALA A 116 -25.78 6.85 -5.17
N GLU A 117 -25.19 7.90 -5.78
CA GLU A 117 -25.86 8.72 -6.81
C GLU A 117 -26.30 7.86 -8.01
N CYS A 118 -25.43 6.97 -8.51
CA CYS A 118 -25.79 6.07 -9.60
C CYS A 118 -26.94 5.12 -9.23
N ILE A 119 -26.93 4.57 -8.01
CA ILE A 119 -27.98 3.67 -7.53
C ILE A 119 -29.32 4.41 -7.45
N GLU A 120 -29.31 5.67 -6.99
CA GLU A 120 -30.50 6.50 -6.93
C GLU A 120 -31.07 6.79 -8.32
N TRP A 121 -30.21 7.07 -9.29
CA TRP A 121 -30.61 7.23 -10.70
C TRP A 121 -31.23 5.93 -11.25
N ILE A 122 -30.59 4.77 -11.02
CA ILE A 122 -31.09 3.46 -11.47
C ILE A 122 -32.49 3.17 -10.87
N LYS A 123 -32.71 3.50 -9.60
CA LYS A 123 -33.98 3.28 -8.89
C LYS A 123 -35.17 4.06 -9.49
N ARG A 124 -34.94 5.07 -10.33
CA ARG A 124 -36.02 5.77 -11.05
C ARG A 124 -36.73 4.87 -12.07
N PHE A 125 -36.08 3.79 -12.50
CA PHE A 125 -36.59 2.87 -13.51
C PHE A 125 -36.99 1.54 -12.88
N THR A 126 -38.28 1.22 -12.93
CA THR A 126 -38.83 0.00 -12.30
C THR A 126 -38.40 -1.29 -12.99
N PHE A 127 -37.93 -1.21 -14.24
CA PHE A 127 -37.45 -2.36 -15.02
C PHE A 127 -35.95 -2.64 -14.83
N LEU A 128 -35.22 -1.76 -14.14
CA LEU A 128 -33.83 -1.99 -13.79
C LEU A 128 -33.72 -2.73 -12.47
N SER A 129 -32.88 -3.77 -12.45
CA SER A 129 -32.58 -4.63 -11.31
C SER A 129 -31.07 -4.87 -11.23
N GLU A 130 -30.59 -5.40 -10.11
CA GLU A 130 -29.16 -5.76 -9.97
C GLU A 130 -28.70 -6.81 -10.99
N ASN A 131 -29.62 -7.62 -11.52
CA ASN A 131 -29.30 -8.68 -12.47
C ASN A 131 -29.04 -8.14 -13.88
N ASN A 132 -29.66 -7.02 -14.25
CA ASN A 132 -29.56 -6.43 -15.58
C ASN A 132 -28.74 -5.13 -15.60
N THR A 133 -28.19 -4.73 -14.45
CA THR A 133 -27.43 -3.48 -14.30
C THR A 133 -26.07 -3.74 -13.65
N LYS A 134 -24.99 -3.29 -14.31
CA LYS A 134 -23.62 -3.40 -13.81
C LYS A 134 -22.97 -2.03 -13.73
N LEU A 135 -22.64 -1.64 -12.51
CA LEU A 135 -21.97 -0.37 -12.22
C LEU A 135 -20.46 -0.57 -12.07
N GLN A 136 -19.68 0.11 -12.90
CA GLN A 136 -18.22 0.13 -12.80
C GLN A 136 -17.75 1.57 -12.56
N ILE A 137 -17.34 1.88 -11.33
CA ILE A 137 -16.77 3.19 -10.97
C ILE A 137 -15.30 3.01 -10.62
N SER A 138 -14.48 3.90 -11.13
CA SER A 138 -13.04 3.98 -10.88
C SER A 138 -12.66 5.42 -10.61
N ILE A 139 -11.42 5.68 -10.19
CA ILE A 139 -10.90 7.06 -10.13
C ILE A 139 -9.97 7.27 -11.31
N SER A 140 -10.27 8.31 -12.10
CA SER A 140 -9.39 8.83 -13.14
C SER A 140 -9.07 10.29 -12.83
N THR A 141 -7.79 10.64 -12.85
CA THR A 141 -7.32 12.02 -12.61
C THR A 141 -7.87 12.70 -11.35
N GLY A 142 -8.12 11.93 -10.28
CA GLY A 142 -8.63 12.43 -9.00
C GLY A 142 -10.16 12.53 -8.87
N ASN A 143 -10.90 12.28 -9.95
CA ASN A 143 -12.36 12.28 -9.97
C ASN A 143 -12.91 10.86 -10.19
N PRO A 144 -14.07 10.52 -9.61
CA PRO A 144 -14.74 9.26 -9.88
C PRO A 144 -15.30 9.28 -11.32
N VAL A 145 -14.85 8.35 -12.14
CA VAL A 145 -15.29 8.13 -13.53
C VAL A 145 -15.75 6.70 -13.67
N GLY A 146 -16.87 6.49 -14.35
CA GLY A 146 -17.46 5.18 -14.41
C GLY A 146 -18.44 4.99 -15.56
N LYS A 147 -18.98 3.79 -15.61
CA LYS A 147 -20.04 3.43 -16.54
C LYS A 147 -21.11 2.59 -15.89
N ILE A 148 -22.34 2.84 -16.29
CA ILE A 148 -23.51 2.00 -16.00
C ILE A 148 -23.75 1.16 -17.25
N ILE A 149 -23.62 -0.16 -17.12
CA ILE A 149 -23.92 -1.09 -18.20
C ILE A 149 -25.30 -1.69 -17.90
N ILE A 150 -26.26 -1.47 -18.78
CA ILE A 150 -27.59 -2.06 -18.72
C ILE A 150 -27.68 -3.10 -19.83
N SER A 151 -28.06 -4.32 -19.48
CA SER A 151 -28.19 -5.44 -20.42
C SER A 151 -29.61 -5.97 -20.45
N GLN A 152 -30.01 -6.67 -21.52
CA GLN A 152 -31.30 -7.41 -21.57
C GLN A 152 -32.52 -6.51 -21.36
N ILE A 153 -32.53 -5.35 -22.03
CA ILE A 153 -33.68 -4.44 -22.04
C ILE A 153 -34.32 -4.39 -23.42
N THR A 154 -35.62 -4.16 -23.45
CA THR A 154 -36.41 -4.03 -24.66
C THR A 154 -36.17 -2.66 -25.34
N GLU A 155 -36.51 -2.56 -26.63
CA GLU A 155 -36.39 -1.29 -27.37
C GLU A 155 -37.26 -0.17 -26.76
N GLU A 156 -38.40 -0.51 -26.17
CA GLU A 156 -39.28 0.46 -25.49
C GLU A 156 -38.64 0.98 -24.19
N GLU A 157 -37.98 0.12 -23.43
CA GLU A 157 -37.26 0.48 -22.20
C GLU A 157 -36.01 1.33 -22.49
N GLU A 158 -35.29 1.02 -23.57
CA GLU A 158 -34.16 1.84 -24.02
C GLU A 158 -34.60 3.25 -24.42
N ARG A 159 -35.71 3.37 -25.17
CA ARG A 159 -36.28 4.69 -25.51
C ARG A 159 -36.69 5.51 -24.29
N ARG A 160 -36.98 4.85 -23.15
CA ARG A 160 -37.25 5.52 -21.87
C ARG A 160 -35.98 5.95 -21.14
N LEU A 161 -34.82 5.35 -21.42
CA LEU A 161 -33.55 5.66 -20.77
C LEU A 161 -32.82 6.83 -21.42
N ILE A 162 -32.80 6.89 -22.75
CA ILE A 162 -32.06 7.90 -23.53
C ILE A 162 -32.36 9.35 -23.06
N PRO A 163 -33.63 9.75 -22.79
CA PRO A 163 -33.92 11.12 -22.35
C PRO A 163 -33.33 11.50 -20.99
N TYR A 164 -32.98 10.52 -20.15
CA TYR A 164 -32.42 10.73 -18.81
C TYR A 164 -30.90 10.54 -18.78
N GLU A 165 -30.26 10.43 -19.95
CA GLU A 165 -28.80 10.34 -20.02
C GLU A 165 -28.13 11.63 -19.54
N GLU A 166 -28.75 12.79 -19.79
CA GLU A 166 -28.27 14.09 -19.29
C GLU A 166 -28.37 14.21 -17.75
N ASP A 167 -29.26 13.45 -17.12
CA ASP A 167 -29.47 13.41 -15.66
C ASP A 167 -28.44 12.50 -14.94
N LEU A 168 -27.53 11.86 -15.68
CA LEU A 168 -26.53 10.99 -15.08
C LEU A 168 -25.55 11.77 -14.21
N PRO A 169 -25.07 11.17 -13.11
CA PRO A 169 -24.03 11.80 -12.30
C PRO A 169 -22.79 12.11 -13.15
N GLU A 170 -22.21 13.31 -12.95
CA GLU A 170 -21.04 13.74 -13.74
C GLU A 170 -19.92 12.69 -13.80
N GLY A 171 -19.35 12.48 -14.99
CA GLY A 171 -18.27 11.50 -15.21
C GLY A 171 -18.75 10.05 -15.30
N ILE A 172 -20.06 9.80 -15.30
CA ILE A 172 -20.66 8.48 -15.53
C ILE A 172 -21.26 8.42 -16.93
N SER A 173 -20.88 7.40 -17.69
CA SER A 173 -21.44 7.12 -19.02
C SER A 173 -22.43 5.96 -19.00
N LEU A 174 -23.50 6.03 -19.79
CA LEU A 174 -24.44 4.94 -19.98
C LEU A 174 -24.02 4.02 -21.13
N PHE A 175 -24.12 2.71 -20.93
CA PHE A 175 -23.92 1.70 -21.98
C PHE A 175 -25.09 0.73 -21.97
N VAL A 176 -25.87 0.72 -23.05
CA VAL A 176 -26.98 -0.21 -23.23
C VAL A 176 -26.54 -1.34 -24.15
N ILE A 177 -26.76 -2.59 -23.74
CA ILE A 177 -26.48 -3.80 -24.51
C ILE A 177 -27.81 -4.57 -24.66
N ARG A 178 -28.30 -4.67 -25.90
CA ARG A 178 -29.47 -5.49 -26.24
C ARG A 178 -29.12 -6.98 -26.26
#